data_AF-A0A496UZM4-F1
#
_entry.id   AF-A0A496UZM4-F1
#
_cell.length_a   1.000
_cell.length_b   1.000
_cell.length_c   1.000
_cell.angle_alpha   90.00
_cell.angle_beta   90.00
_cell.angle_gamma   90.00
#
_symmetry.space_group_name_H-M   'P 1'
#
loop_
_entity.id
_entity.type
_entity.pdbx_description
1 polymer ?
#
loop_
_entity_poly.entity_id
_entity_poly.type
_entity_poly.pdbx_seq_one_letter_code
_entity_poly.pdbx_strand_id
1 'polypeptide(L)' 'MNDLTCSKLKRKTMFERIHIQNFLSCQDVVIDDMRGFTALVGRNGSGKTNILRAIQWAVESATST' A
#
# COMPACT_ATOMS: atom_id res chain seq x y z
N MET A 1 -30.14 26.42 14.24
CA MET A 1 -30.48 25.04 14.63
C MET A 1 -30.08 24.13 13.49
N ASN A 2 -28.78 24.11 13.17
CA ASN A 2 -27.72 23.25 13.73
C ASN A 2 -27.79 21.86 13.11
N ASP A 3 -27.03 21.64 12.05
CA ASP A 3 -26.22 20.43 11.96
C ASP A 3 -25.01 20.64 11.04
N LEU A 4 -24.04 21.39 11.57
CA LEU A 4 -22.69 21.56 11.01
C LEU A 4 -21.74 20.45 11.54
N THR A 5 -22.26 19.25 11.81
CA THR A 5 -21.61 18.27 12.70
C THR A 5 -21.29 16.89 12.11
N CYS A 6 -21.32 16.69 10.78
CA CYS A 6 -20.83 15.42 10.19
C CYS A 6 -19.59 15.60 9.32
N SER A 7 -18.47 15.79 10.03
CA SER A 7 -17.10 15.42 9.66
C SER A 7 -16.52 15.95 8.34
N LYS A 8 -15.58 16.89 8.47
CA LYS A 8 -14.38 16.95 7.61
C LYS A 8 -13.77 15.55 7.50
N LEU A 9 -14.07 14.81 6.43
CA LEU A 9 -13.38 13.58 6.10
C LEU A 9 -11.92 13.98 5.80
N LYS A 10 -11.00 13.75 6.75
CA LYS A 10 -9.55 13.80 6.45
C LYS A 10 -9.34 12.93 5.21
N ARG A 11 -8.84 13.51 4.11
CA ARG A 11 -8.41 12.71 2.95
C ARG A 11 -7.37 11.72 3.45
N LYS A 12 -7.75 10.46 3.59
CA LYS A 12 -6.83 9.37 3.84
C LYS A 12 -6.13 9.14 2.50
N THR A 13 -4.87 9.54 2.40
CA THR A 13 -4.03 9.19 1.24
C THR A 13 -3.91 7.68 1.21
N MET A 14 -4.48 7.08 0.17
CA MET A 14 -4.41 5.66 -0.10
C MET A 14 -3.45 5.46 -1.27
N PHE A 15 -2.72 4.35 -1.28
CA PHE A 15 -1.93 3.98 -2.45
C PHE A 15 -2.86 3.73 -3.63
N GLU A 16 -2.71 4.47 -4.72
CA GLU A 16 -3.51 4.30 -5.94
C GLU A 16 -3.00 3.11 -6.78
N ARG A 17 -1.68 2.99 -6.84
CA ARG A 17 -0.96 1.95 -7.59
C ARG A 17 0.39 1.70 -6.92
N ILE A 18 0.75 0.43 -6.76
CA ILE A 18 2.07 -0.01 -6.32
C ILE A 18 2.66 -0.88 -7.42
N HIS A 19 3.81 -0.48 -7.94
CA HIS A 19 4.57 -1.25 -8.92
C HIS A 19 5.92 -1.62 -8.35
N ILE A 20 6.19 -2.92 -8.23
CA ILE A 20 7.42 -3.47 -7.68
C ILE A 20 8.13 -4.21 -8.80
N GLN A 21 9.35 -3.78 -9.12
CA GLN A 21 10.20 -4.41 -10.13
C GLN A 21 11.54 -4.80 -9.53
N ASN A 22 12.03 -5.99 -9.91
CA ASN A 22 13.35 -6.49 -9.53
C ASN A 22 13.65 -6.41 -8.01
N PHE A 23 12.66 -6.68 -7.15
CA PHE A 23 12.80 -6.61 -5.70
C PHE A 23 12.65 -8.00 -5.06
N LEU A 24 13.76 -8.55 -4.54
CA LEU A 24 13.82 -9.91 -3.98
C LEU A 24 13.19 -10.94 -4.94
N SER A 25 12.13 -11.64 -4.53
CA SER A 25 11.41 -12.61 -5.36
C SER A 25 10.36 -11.99 -6.28
N CYS A 26 10.11 -10.68 -6.18
CA CYS A 26 9.15 -9.95 -7.01
C CYS A 26 9.86 -9.44 -8.27
N GLN A 27 9.75 -10.18 -9.37
CA GLN A 27 10.31 -9.76 -10.67
C GLN A 27 9.54 -8.57 -11.25
N ASP A 28 8.22 -8.71 -11.37
CA ASP A 28 7.31 -7.66 -11.82
C ASP A 28 5.93 -7.88 -11.17
N VAL A 29 5.57 -7.02 -10.21
CA VAL A 29 4.31 -7.12 -9.46
C VAL A 29 3.63 -5.77 -9.46
N VAL A 30 2.40 -5.74 -9.97
CA VAL A 30 1.53 -4.57 -10.00
C VAL A 30 0.34 -4.83 -9.09
N ILE A 31 0.09 -3.91 -8.15
CA ILE A 31 -1.07 -3.91 -7.27
C ILE A 31 -1.82 -2.60 -7.52
N ASP A 32 -3.00 -2.73 -8.12
CA ASP A 32 -3.88 -1.63 -8.50
C ASP A 32 -5.21 -1.71 -7.72
N ASP A 33 -6.00 -0.62 -7.78
CA ASP A 33 -7.36 -0.53 -7.22
C ASP A 33 -7.48 -0.97 -5.75
N MET A 34 -6.47 -0.65 -4.95
CA MET A 34 -6.55 -0.86 -3.51
C MET A 34 -7.57 0.11 -2.92
N ARG A 35 -8.63 -0.43 -2.30
CA ARG A 35 -9.72 0.34 -1.66
C ARG A 35 -9.91 -0.14 -0.23
N GLY A 36 -10.10 0.78 0.72
CA GLY A 36 -10.52 0.53 2.10
C GLY A 36 -9.66 -0.47 2.90
N PHE A 37 -9.74 -1.74 2.54
CA PHE A 37 -8.99 -2.88 3.05
C PHE A 37 -8.60 -3.83 1.89
N THR A 38 -7.31 -4.15 1.77
CA THR A 38 -6.78 -5.08 0.75
C THR A 38 -6.03 -6.22 1.44
N ALA A 39 -6.46 -7.45 1.20
CA ALA A 39 -5.82 -8.65 1.74
C ALA A 39 -4.86 -9.27 0.71
N LEU A 40 -3.62 -9.54 1.13
CA LEU A 40 -2.65 -10.30 0.32
C LEU A 40 -2.76 -11.79 0.65
N VAL A 41 -3.24 -12.59 -0.30
CA VAL A 41 -3.44 -14.05 -0.14
C VAL A 41 -2.62 -14.84 -1.16
N GLY A 42 -2.23 -16.06 -0.79
CA GLY A 42 -1.45 -16.95 -1.66
C GLY A 42 -0.61 -17.95 -0.89
N ARG A 43 0.03 -18.91 -1.59
CA ARG A 43 0.89 -19.95 -0.99
C ARG A 43 2.04 -19.36 -0.18
N ASN A 44 2.48 -20.04 0.87
CA ASN A 44 3.72 -19.66 1.56
C ASN A 44 4.90 -19.67 0.57
N GLY A 45 5.79 -18.69 0.70
CA GLY A 45 6.88 -18.47 -0.25
C GLY A 45 6.52 -17.71 -1.53
N SER A 46 5.24 -17.36 -1.76
CA SER A 46 4.82 -16.62 -2.98
C SER A 46 5.24 -15.14 -3.04
N GLY A 47 6.06 -14.66 -2.11
CA GLY A 47 6.54 -13.27 -2.10
C GLY A 47 5.66 -12.25 -1.38
N LYS A 48 4.59 -12.65 -0.66
CA LYS A 48 3.74 -11.71 0.11
C LYS A 48 4.52 -10.83 1.09
N THR A 49 5.42 -11.44 1.86
CA THR A 49 6.31 -10.71 2.78
C THR A 49 7.25 -9.77 2.02
N ASN A 50 7.67 -10.13 0.81
CA ASN A 50 8.55 -9.30 -0.01
C ASN A 50 7.81 -8.07 -0.57
N ILE A 51 6.52 -8.20 -0.89
CA ILE A 51 5.67 -7.05 -1.23
C ILE A 51 5.63 -6.05 -0.08
N LEU A 52 5.33 -6.51 1.14
CA LEU A 52 5.31 -5.64 2.33
C LEU A 52 6.67 -4.99 2.62
N ARG A 53 7.76 -5.75 2.43
CA ARG A 53 9.14 -5.22 2.56
C ARG A 53 9.46 -4.15 1.52
N ALA A 54 9.00 -4.30 0.29
CA ALA A 54 9.19 -3.31 -0.76
C ALA A 54 8.48 -1.99 -0.41
N ILE A 55 7.24 -2.08 0.09
CA ILE A 55 6.47 -0.92 0.53
C ILE A 55 7.16 -0.22 1.70
N GLN A 56 7.60 -1.00 2.71
CA GLN A 56 8.34 -0.46 3.85
C GLN A 56 9.61 0.28 3.41
N TRP A 57 10.44 -0.36 2.57
CA TRP A 57 11.66 0.23 2.05
C TRP A 57 11.41 1.54 1.29
N ALA A 58 10.36 1.59 0.46
CA ALA A 58 10.00 2.80 -0.26
C ALA A 58 9.61 3.95 0.67
N VAL A 59 8.85 3.67 1.74
CA VAL A 59 8.46 4.67 2.75
C VAL A 59 9.67 5.15 3.54
N GLU A 60 10.54 4.25 4.00
CA GLU A 60 11.77 4.60 4.72
C GLU A 60 12.69 5.45 3.84
N SER A 61 12.86 5.08 2.57
CA SER A 61 13.68 5.83 1.61
C SER A 61 13.12 7.23 1.34
N ALA A 62 11.79 7.38 1.34
CA ALA A 62 11.14 8.68 1.12
C ALA A 62 11.14 9.58 2.36
N THR A 63 11.29 9.01 3.56
CA THR A 63 11.20 9.74 4.84
C THR A 63 12.56 9.99 5.49
N SER A 64 13.63 9.30 5.08
CA SER A 64 14.99 9.45 5.62
C SER A 64 15.71 10.73 5.13
N THR A 65 14.99 11.86 5.02
CA THR A 65 15.56 13.20 4.78
C THR A 65 16.00 13.81 6.11
#